data_AF-A0A3B9PMQ2-F1
#
_entry.id   AF-A0A3B9PMQ2-F1
#
_cell.length_a   1.000
_cell.length_b   1.000
_cell.length_c   1.000
_cell.angle_alpha   90.00
_cell.angle_beta   90.00
_cell.angle_gamma   90.00
#
_symmetry.space_group_name_H-M   'P 1'
#
loop_
_entity.id
_entity.type
_entity.pdbx_description
1 polymer ?
#
loop_
_entity_poly.entity_id
_entity_poly.type
_entity_poly.pdbx_seq_one_letter_code
_entity_poly.pdbx_strand_id
1 'polypeptide(L)'
;TSLIKPSRDVDVHMSPEGENMACADCHTFNAHQPSGSRYAAMAKDTKGLDMKHVDHNRATCESCHDLTPHKDARLNNHASRVACQTCHIPEFARGGIATKTLWDWSTAGKRGPDGKPLFIKDDHGHLSYSAEKGDFAYGENVRPTYKWYNGVVHQIAITDKIDDGKILELNRVEGSASDPNARIWPFKVMVGKQPYDPVNKTLVVNHVYGKDDTAFWGNFDYAKSIKAGMDYAGLPYSGKFDFIETRMNWFITHMVAPKEKAVRCNECHTRGDEGRLVEITDIYLPGRDRSELLDRLGFGLAGLMLVGAIGHGSLRFLNRNKRKHGKEN
;
A
#
# COMPACT_ATOMS: atom_id res chain seq x y z
N THR A 1 1.61 0.14 21.09
CA THR A 1 0.67 0.23 19.94
C THR A 1 -0.46 1.15 20.33
N SER A 2 -1.01 1.93 19.39
CA SER A 2 -2.15 2.83 19.62
C SER A 2 -3.51 2.13 19.67
N LEU A 3 -3.57 0.81 19.44
CA LEU A 3 -4.81 0.02 19.37
C LEU A 3 -5.26 -0.65 20.68
N ILE A 4 -4.62 -0.40 21.83
CA ILE A 4 -5.03 -1.03 23.11
C ILE A 4 -6.34 -0.43 23.64
N LYS A 5 -6.46 0.90 23.59
CA LYS A 5 -7.68 1.67 23.88
C LYS A 5 -7.72 2.85 22.90
N PRO A 6 -7.92 2.58 21.60
CA PRO A 6 -7.85 3.62 20.58
C PRO A 6 -9.04 4.57 20.75
N SER A 7 -8.84 5.85 20.45
CA SER A 7 -9.99 6.72 20.22
C SER A 7 -10.74 6.28 18.96
N ARG A 8 -12.01 6.65 18.84
CA ARG A 8 -12.81 6.41 17.62
C ARG A 8 -12.15 6.94 16.34
N ASP A 9 -11.28 7.94 16.45
CA ASP A 9 -10.56 8.47 15.30
C ASP A 9 -9.49 7.50 14.77
N VAL A 10 -8.84 6.74 15.65
CA VAL A 10 -7.79 5.78 15.30
C VAL A 10 -8.39 4.49 14.76
N ASP A 11 -9.42 3.93 15.38
CA ASP A 11 -10.14 2.76 14.86
C ASP A 11 -11.59 2.75 15.36
N VAL A 12 -12.55 2.75 14.43
CA VAL A 12 -13.99 2.78 14.79
C VAL A 12 -14.52 1.47 15.36
N HIS A 13 -13.88 0.33 15.07
CA HIS A 13 -14.32 -0.99 15.53
C HIS A 13 -13.76 -1.29 16.92
N MET A 14 -12.48 -0.99 17.14
CA MET A 14 -11.77 -1.30 18.38
C MET A 14 -11.90 -0.21 19.46
N SER A 15 -12.42 0.97 19.12
CA SER A 15 -12.57 2.07 20.07
C SER A 15 -13.60 1.74 21.16
N PRO A 16 -13.30 2.02 22.45
CA PRO A 16 -14.28 1.94 23.54
C PRO A 16 -15.47 2.89 23.38
N GLU A 17 -15.35 3.95 22.58
CA GLU A 17 -16.43 4.87 22.22
C GLU A 17 -17.21 4.42 20.97
N GLY A 18 -16.78 3.34 20.33
CA GLY A 18 -17.44 2.66 19.22
C GLY A 18 -17.98 1.29 19.63
N GLU A 19 -17.67 0.27 18.85
CA GLU A 19 -18.12 -1.12 19.14
C GLU A 19 -17.24 -1.86 20.15
N ASN A 20 -16.09 -1.28 20.53
CA ASN A 20 -15.17 -1.86 21.51
C ASN A 20 -14.79 -3.33 21.22
N MET A 21 -14.64 -3.65 19.93
CA MET A 21 -14.31 -5.01 19.48
C MET A 21 -12.91 -5.41 19.93
N ALA A 22 -12.79 -6.62 20.44
CA ALA A 22 -11.53 -7.32 20.61
C ALA A 22 -11.09 -7.97 19.29
N CYS A 23 -9.80 -8.31 19.19
CA CYS A 23 -9.24 -8.93 17.98
C CYS A 23 -10.02 -10.19 17.54
N ALA A 24 -10.49 -10.97 18.50
CA ALA A 24 -11.18 -12.24 18.28
C ALA A 24 -12.62 -12.08 17.72
N ASP A 25 -13.20 -10.88 17.79
CA ASP A 25 -14.55 -10.63 17.25
C ASP A 25 -14.55 -10.69 15.72
N CYS A 26 -13.46 -10.23 15.08
CA CYS A 26 -13.22 -10.38 13.64
C CYS A 26 -12.38 -11.62 13.30
N HIS A 27 -11.29 -11.85 14.06
CA HIS A 27 -10.40 -13.01 13.90
C HIS A 27 -10.96 -14.25 14.61
N THR A 28 -12.17 -14.64 14.20
CA THR A 28 -12.85 -15.84 14.67
C THR A 28 -12.00 -17.09 14.46
N PHE A 29 -11.98 -17.97 15.46
CA PHE A 29 -11.19 -19.21 15.43
C PHE A 29 -12.08 -20.40 15.09
N ASN A 30 -11.75 -21.08 14.00
CA ASN A 30 -12.37 -22.35 13.63
C ASN A 30 -11.33 -23.46 13.75
N ALA A 31 -11.53 -24.40 14.67
CA ALA A 31 -10.55 -25.46 14.95
C ALA A 31 -9.11 -24.93 15.20
N HIS A 32 -8.99 -23.89 16.03
CA HIS A 32 -7.73 -23.18 16.32
C HIS A 32 -7.07 -22.49 15.12
N GLN A 33 -7.77 -22.35 13.98
CA GLN A 33 -7.32 -21.54 12.85
C GLN A 33 -8.02 -20.17 12.89
N PRO A 34 -7.28 -19.08 13.14
CA PRO A 34 -7.85 -17.74 13.07
C PRO A 34 -8.15 -17.35 11.63
N SER A 35 -9.33 -16.79 11.39
CA SER A 35 -9.68 -16.13 10.13
C SER A 35 -8.74 -14.95 9.83
N GLY A 36 -8.52 -14.67 8.54
CA GLY A 36 -7.77 -13.48 8.09
C GLY A 36 -6.35 -13.35 8.62
N SER A 37 -5.63 -14.47 8.77
CA SER A 37 -4.29 -14.51 9.36
C SER A 37 -3.18 -14.20 8.35
N ARG A 38 -2.13 -13.49 8.80
CA ARG A 38 -0.88 -13.23 8.07
C ARG A 38 -1.08 -12.62 6.67
N TYR A 39 -0.68 -13.35 5.62
CA TYR A 39 -0.79 -12.96 4.21
C TYR A 39 -2.00 -13.60 3.52
N ALA A 40 -2.88 -14.26 4.26
CA ALA A 40 -4.10 -14.89 3.73
C ALA A 40 -5.30 -13.94 3.73
N ALA A 41 -5.07 -12.65 3.44
CA ALA A 41 -6.15 -11.69 3.29
C ALA A 41 -6.98 -12.05 2.06
N MET A 42 -8.30 -12.14 2.21
CA MET A 42 -9.20 -12.39 1.09
C MET A 42 -9.25 -11.13 0.22
N ALA A 43 -8.83 -11.22 -1.04
CA ALA A 43 -8.80 -10.06 -1.93
C ALA A 43 -10.20 -9.47 -2.20
N LYS A 44 -11.20 -10.36 -2.30
CA LYS A 44 -12.57 -10.00 -2.63
C LYS A 44 -13.54 -11.00 -1.99
N ASP A 45 -14.31 -10.54 -1.02
CA ASP A 45 -15.44 -11.30 -0.51
C ASP A 45 -16.63 -11.14 -1.48
N THR A 46 -17.23 -12.27 -1.83
CA THR A 46 -18.41 -12.35 -2.70
C THR A 46 -19.61 -12.97 -2.01
N LYS A 47 -19.45 -13.46 -0.78
CA LYS A 47 -20.52 -14.07 0.02
C LYS A 47 -21.36 -13.01 0.72
N GLY A 48 -20.74 -11.90 1.14
CA GLY A 48 -21.43 -10.83 1.84
C GLY A 48 -21.71 -11.20 3.31
N LEU A 49 -22.83 -10.74 3.85
CA LEU A 49 -23.14 -10.87 5.28
C LEU A 49 -23.08 -12.32 5.78
N ASP A 50 -22.31 -12.56 6.84
CA ASP A 50 -22.23 -13.86 7.53
C ASP A 50 -23.44 -14.04 8.46
N MET A 51 -24.64 -14.15 7.88
CA MET A 51 -25.90 -14.14 8.65
C MET A 51 -26.25 -15.46 9.33
N LYS A 52 -25.57 -16.58 9.06
CA LYS A 52 -25.82 -17.89 9.72
C LYS A 52 -24.62 -18.82 9.57
N HIS A 53 -23.88 -19.15 10.63
CA HIS A 53 -23.12 -20.41 10.85
C HIS A 53 -22.45 -21.16 9.66
N VAL A 54 -22.10 -20.54 8.52
CA VAL A 54 -21.61 -21.32 7.36
C VAL A 54 -20.10 -21.51 7.43
N ASP A 55 -19.34 -20.42 7.50
CA ASP A 55 -17.87 -20.46 7.45
C ASP A 55 -17.19 -19.85 8.68
N HIS A 56 -17.96 -19.15 9.54
CA HIS A 56 -17.44 -18.46 10.72
C HIS A 56 -16.18 -17.61 10.39
N ASN A 57 -16.11 -17.00 9.21
CA ASN A 57 -14.99 -16.17 8.78
C ASN A 57 -15.47 -14.73 8.70
N ARG A 58 -15.17 -13.94 9.74
CA ARG A 58 -15.58 -12.55 9.88
C ARG A 58 -14.44 -11.55 9.66
N ALA A 59 -13.37 -11.99 9.01
CA ALA A 59 -12.19 -11.16 8.76
C ALA A 59 -12.29 -10.36 7.45
N THR A 60 -13.50 -10.18 6.90
CA THR A 60 -13.79 -9.35 5.73
C THR A 60 -14.78 -8.26 6.11
N CYS A 61 -14.72 -7.12 5.43
CA CYS A 61 -15.64 -6.01 5.70
C CYS A 61 -17.09 -6.40 5.38
N GLU A 62 -17.26 -7.12 4.28
CA GLU A 62 -18.56 -7.50 3.74
C GLU A 62 -19.31 -8.49 4.64
N SER A 63 -18.61 -9.27 5.46
CA SER A 63 -19.22 -10.20 6.44
C SER A 63 -20.14 -9.50 7.46
N CYS A 64 -19.89 -8.21 7.74
CA CYS A 64 -20.71 -7.39 8.65
C CYS A 64 -21.42 -6.23 7.94
N HIS A 65 -20.92 -5.78 6.78
CA HIS A 65 -21.38 -4.56 6.12
C HIS A 65 -22.11 -4.78 4.78
N ASP A 66 -22.27 -6.02 4.32
CA ASP A 66 -22.80 -6.36 2.99
C ASP A 66 -21.85 -5.94 1.84
N LEU A 67 -22.16 -6.40 0.62
CA LEU A 67 -21.40 -6.08 -0.60
C LEU A 67 -21.66 -4.64 -1.08
N THR A 68 -22.78 -4.04 -0.69
CA THR A 68 -23.21 -2.70 -1.13
C THR A 68 -23.65 -1.81 0.04
N PRO A 69 -22.75 -1.46 0.98
CA PRO A 69 -23.09 -0.74 2.20
C PRO A 69 -23.54 0.72 1.98
N HIS A 70 -23.24 1.31 0.82
CA HIS A 70 -23.47 2.73 0.58
C HIS A 70 -24.85 2.99 0.01
N LYS A 71 -25.44 4.14 0.36
CA LYS A 71 -26.64 4.65 -0.34
C LYS A 71 -26.34 5.11 -1.77
N ASP A 72 -25.09 5.52 -2.03
CA ASP A 72 -24.64 5.94 -3.36
C ASP A 72 -24.19 4.72 -4.17
N ALA A 73 -24.91 4.44 -5.26
CA ALA A 73 -24.60 3.34 -6.17
C ALA A 73 -23.20 3.45 -6.81
N ARG A 74 -22.67 4.66 -6.99
CA ARG A 74 -21.30 4.85 -7.53
C ARG A 74 -20.26 4.33 -6.56
N LEU A 75 -20.41 4.60 -5.26
CA LEU A 75 -19.48 4.07 -4.24
C LEU A 75 -19.55 2.54 -4.17
N ASN A 76 -20.76 1.97 -4.26
CA ASN A 76 -20.92 0.52 -4.34
C ASN A 76 -20.27 -0.07 -5.60
N ASN A 77 -20.31 0.64 -6.73
CA ASN A 77 -19.62 0.20 -7.94
C ASN A 77 -18.09 0.19 -7.77
N HIS A 78 -17.52 1.13 -7.01
CA HIS A 78 -16.08 1.12 -6.71
C HIS A 78 -15.67 -0.13 -5.94
N ALA A 79 -16.51 -0.64 -5.04
CA ALA A 79 -16.23 -1.87 -4.28
C ALA A 79 -16.05 -3.11 -5.18
N SER A 80 -16.39 -3.06 -6.47
CA SER A 80 -16.06 -4.13 -7.41
C SER A 80 -14.56 -4.23 -7.75
N ARG A 81 -13.83 -3.11 -7.63
CA ARG A 81 -12.41 -2.95 -8.05
C ARG A 81 -11.52 -2.32 -6.99
N VAL A 82 -12.07 -1.72 -5.94
CA VAL A 82 -11.34 -1.05 -4.86
C VAL A 82 -11.73 -1.70 -3.54
N ALA A 83 -10.73 -2.11 -2.75
CA ALA A 83 -10.97 -2.71 -1.45
C ALA A 83 -11.54 -1.67 -0.47
N CYS A 84 -12.41 -2.09 0.46
CA CYS A 84 -12.98 -1.20 1.48
C CYS A 84 -11.87 -0.48 2.27
N GLN A 85 -10.80 -1.22 2.59
CA GLN A 85 -9.60 -0.73 3.27
C GLN A 85 -8.96 0.46 2.55
N THR A 86 -8.92 0.47 1.22
CA THR A 86 -8.31 1.55 0.41
C THR A 86 -8.99 2.89 0.67
N CYS A 87 -10.30 2.89 0.86
CA CYS A 87 -11.08 4.10 1.11
C CYS A 87 -11.21 4.42 2.61
N HIS A 88 -11.30 3.40 3.46
CA HIS A 88 -11.63 3.57 4.87
C HIS A 88 -10.42 3.59 5.81
N ILE A 89 -9.21 3.28 5.32
CA ILE A 89 -7.96 3.43 6.06
C ILE A 89 -7.07 4.42 5.29
N PRO A 90 -7.34 5.74 5.41
CA PRO A 90 -6.62 6.76 4.64
C PRO A 90 -5.13 6.81 4.98
N GLU A 91 -4.78 6.48 6.22
CA GLU A 91 -3.43 6.51 6.81
C GLU A 91 -3.30 5.41 7.88
N PHE A 92 -2.10 4.84 8.00
CA PHE A 92 -1.72 3.90 9.07
C PHE A 92 -0.69 4.53 10.02
N ALA A 93 -0.34 3.81 11.10
CA ALA A 93 0.50 4.35 12.18
C ALA A 93 -0.08 5.66 12.76
N ARG A 94 -1.39 5.66 13.00
CA ARG A 94 -2.12 6.78 13.59
C ARG A 94 -2.13 6.71 15.11
N GLY A 95 -2.33 7.85 15.76
CA GLY A 95 -2.45 7.96 17.21
C GLY A 95 -1.10 8.13 17.94
N GLY A 96 -0.14 8.85 17.35
CA GLY A 96 1.11 9.23 18.01
C GLY A 96 2.16 8.13 18.10
N ILE A 97 2.00 7.02 17.37
CA ILE A 97 2.94 5.90 17.38
C ILE A 97 3.46 5.67 15.97
N ALA A 98 4.69 6.14 15.72
CA ALA A 98 5.36 5.94 14.44
C ALA A 98 5.71 4.47 14.17
N THR A 99 5.86 4.13 12.90
CA THR A 99 6.28 2.81 12.44
C THR A 99 7.51 2.92 11.56
N LYS A 100 8.38 1.90 11.59
CA LYS A 100 9.52 1.84 10.67
C LYS A 100 9.02 1.73 9.22
N THR A 101 9.60 2.54 8.34
CA THR A 101 9.36 2.55 6.89
C THR A 101 10.62 2.20 6.10
N LEU A 102 11.81 2.40 6.69
CA LEU A 102 13.10 1.93 6.20
C LEU A 102 13.86 1.10 7.25
N TRP A 103 14.55 0.04 6.81
CA TRP A 103 15.57 -0.67 7.57
C TRP A 103 16.74 -1.08 6.66
N ASP A 104 17.85 -0.35 6.74
CA ASP A 104 19.07 -0.62 5.98
C ASP A 104 20.15 -1.26 6.87
N TRP A 105 20.35 -2.57 6.73
CA TRP A 105 21.40 -3.29 7.44
C TRP A 105 22.81 -3.01 6.90
N SER A 106 22.95 -2.53 5.67
CA SER A 106 24.27 -2.34 5.03
C SER A 106 25.16 -1.33 5.74
N THR A 107 24.56 -0.49 6.58
CA THR A 107 25.27 0.54 7.36
C THR A 107 25.56 0.14 8.80
N ALA A 108 25.14 -1.05 9.23
CA ALA A 108 25.36 -1.53 10.59
C ALA A 108 26.86 -1.73 10.90
N GLY A 109 27.20 -1.75 12.18
CA GLY A 109 28.56 -2.00 12.68
C GLY A 109 29.42 -0.75 12.91
N LYS A 110 28.87 0.47 12.78
CA LYS A 110 29.62 1.69 13.06
C LYS A 110 29.85 1.84 14.56
N ARG A 111 31.06 2.28 14.91
CA ARG A 111 31.45 2.66 16.27
C ARG A 111 31.65 4.17 16.35
N GLY A 112 31.41 4.72 17.53
CA GLY A 112 31.67 6.13 17.81
C GLY A 112 33.17 6.42 17.98
N PRO A 113 33.54 7.70 18.16
CA PRO A 113 34.93 8.11 18.41
C PRO A 113 35.55 7.49 19.68
N ASP A 114 34.73 7.07 20.64
CA ASP A 114 35.13 6.40 21.88
C ASP A 114 35.31 4.88 21.72
N GLY A 115 35.18 4.37 20.49
CA GLY A 115 35.26 2.94 20.18
C GLY A 115 34.03 2.13 20.58
N LYS A 116 33.00 2.74 21.17
CA LYS A 116 31.77 2.04 21.57
C LYS A 116 30.79 1.93 20.39
N PRO A 117 29.85 0.96 20.42
CA PRO A 117 28.84 0.86 19.38
C PRO A 117 27.99 2.13 19.31
N LEU A 118 27.79 2.66 18.10
CA LEU A 118 27.08 3.90 17.86
C LEU A 118 25.55 3.69 17.87
N PHE A 119 24.83 4.55 18.57
CA PHE A 119 23.37 4.59 18.57
C PHE A 119 22.92 6.04 18.42
N ILE A 120 22.12 6.33 17.41
CA ILE A 120 21.63 7.69 17.12
C ILE A 120 20.11 7.67 17.18
N LYS A 121 19.54 8.68 17.83
CA LYS A 121 18.11 8.93 17.84
C LYS A 121 17.76 10.10 16.94
N ASP A 122 16.58 10.05 16.33
CA ASP A 122 15.98 11.21 15.68
C ASP A 122 15.40 12.20 16.71
N ASP A 123 14.89 13.33 16.22
CA ASP A 123 14.29 14.40 17.03
C ASP A 123 13.04 13.94 17.80
N HIS A 124 12.43 12.82 17.42
CA HIS A 124 11.27 12.21 18.07
C HIS A 124 11.68 11.09 19.06
N GLY A 125 12.98 10.87 19.25
CA GLY A 125 13.53 9.88 20.17
C GLY A 125 13.55 8.45 19.64
N HIS A 126 13.18 8.20 18.37
CA HIS A 126 13.31 6.89 17.75
C HIS A 126 14.76 6.63 17.38
N LEU A 127 15.18 5.37 17.46
CA LEU A 127 16.52 4.97 17.01
C LEU A 127 16.59 5.09 15.48
N SER A 128 17.24 6.13 14.96
CA SER A 128 17.46 6.38 13.53
C SER A 128 18.67 5.62 13.00
N TYR A 129 19.63 5.32 13.88
CA TYR A 129 20.75 4.42 13.58
C TYR A 129 21.09 3.55 14.79
N SER A 130 21.45 2.29 14.53
CA SER A 130 22.04 1.39 15.52
C SER A 130 23.22 0.64 14.95
N ALA A 131 24.33 0.56 15.69
CA ALA A 131 25.43 -0.32 15.33
C ALA A 131 24.98 -1.77 15.13
N GLU A 132 23.97 -2.22 15.88
CA GLU A 132 23.44 -3.59 15.80
C GLU A 132 22.62 -3.86 14.54
N LYS A 133 22.03 -2.84 13.92
CA LYS A 133 20.92 -3.01 12.97
C LYS A 133 20.94 -2.07 11.76
N GLY A 134 21.84 -1.09 11.73
CA GLY A 134 21.96 -0.11 10.66
C GLY A 134 20.98 1.05 10.77
N ASP A 135 20.62 1.63 9.63
CA ASP A 135 19.79 2.84 9.54
C ASP A 135 18.29 2.51 9.52
N PHE A 136 17.50 3.43 10.08
CA PHE A 136 16.06 3.36 10.16
C PHE A 136 15.43 4.69 9.73
N ALA A 137 14.28 4.60 9.07
CA ALA A 137 13.34 5.72 8.94
C ALA A 137 12.00 5.31 9.53
N TYR A 138 11.28 6.31 10.05
CA TYR A 138 9.97 6.13 10.66
C TYR A 138 8.97 7.07 10.00
N GLY A 139 7.70 6.70 10.06
CA GLY A 139 6.58 7.55 9.68
C GLY A 139 5.41 7.39 10.64
N GLU A 140 4.70 8.48 10.87
CA GLU A 140 3.40 8.54 11.55
C GLU A 140 2.35 9.04 10.55
N ASN A 141 1.10 8.61 10.69
CA ASN A 141 -0.01 9.00 9.81
C ASN A 141 0.35 8.77 8.32
N VAL A 142 0.93 7.60 8.04
CA VAL A 142 1.52 7.29 6.75
C VAL A 142 0.44 6.88 5.75
N ARG A 143 0.43 7.50 4.59
CA ARG A 143 -0.42 7.10 3.46
C ARG A 143 0.00 5.72 2.93
N PRO A 144 -0.93 4.76 2.75
CA PRO A 144 -0.61 3.48 2.13
C PRO A 144 -0.14 3.61 0.69
N THR A 145 0.69 2.65 0.25
CA THR A 145 0.91 2.36 -1.17
C THR A 145 -0.24 1.50 -1.68
N TYR A 146 -0.70 1.74 -2.90
CA TYR A 146 -1.84 1.03 -3.46
C TYR A 146 -1.41 0.09 -4.58
N LYS A 147 -1.83 -1.18 -4.52
CA LYS A 147 -1.49 -2.20 -5.51
C LYS A 147 -2.72 -3.04 -5.85
N TRP A 148 -2.79 -3.58 -7.06
CA TRP A 148 -3.73 -4.64 -7.36
C TRP A 148 -3.39 -5.90 -6.55
N TYR A 149 -4.42 -6.55 -6.02
CA TYR A 149 -4.29 -7.81 -5.29
C TYR A 149 -5.47 -8.73 -5.61
N ASN A 150 -5.18 -9.97 -6.01
CA ASN A 150 -6.14 -10.99 -6.43
C ASN A 150 -6.27 -12.17 -5.45
N GLY A 151 -5.52 -12.18 -4.35
CA GLY A 151 -5.52 -13.27 -3.37
C GLY A 151 -4.21 -14.04 -3.31
N VAL A 152 -3.27 -13.76 -4.22
CA VAL A 152 -2.00 -14.47 -4.30
C VAL A 152 -0.85 -13.58 -3.83
N VAL A 153 -0.03 -14.11 -2.94
CA VAL A 153 1.22 -13.51 -2.47
C VAL A 153 2.37 -14.48 -2.70
N HIS A 154 3.35 -14.07 -3.49
CA HIS A 154 4.55 -14.84 -3.80
C HIS A 154 5.63 -14.52 -2.77
N GLN A 155 5.86 -15.43 -1.84
CA GLN A 155 6.88 -15.31 -0.80
C GLN A 155 8.22 -15.81 -1.32
N ILE A 156 9.30 -15.13 -0.93
CA ILE A 156 10.67 -15.62 -1.10
C ILE A 156 11.05 -16.45 0.13
N ALA A 157 11.33 -17.73 -0.09
CA ALA A 157 11.94 -18.59 0.92
C ALA A 157 13.46 -18.34 0.98
N ILE A 158 14.07 -18.67 2.13
CA ILE A 158 15.52 -18.51 2.33
C ILE A 158 16.35 -19.33 1.33
N THR A 159 15.78 -20.40 0.77
CA THR A 159 16.40 -21.29 -0.21
C THR A 159 16.21 -20.85 -1.66
N ASP A 160 15.36 -19.87 -1.92
CA ASP A 160 15.03 -19.46 -3.29
C ASP A 160 16.18 -18.67 -3.92
N LYS A 161 16.36 -18.87 -5.22
CA LYS A 161 17.29 -18.06 -6.00
C LYS A 161 16.67 -16.69 -6.27
N ILE A 162 17.44 -15.63 -6.05
CA ILE A 162 17.02 -14.25 -6.23
C ILE A 162 17.69 -13.61 -7.45
N ASP A 163 17.00 -12.66 -8.06
CA ASP A 163 17.54 -11.76 -9.08
C ASP A 163 18.05 -10.50 -8.38
N ASP A 164 19.36 -10.38 -8.28
CA ASP A 164 20.07 -9.28 -7.62
C ASP A 164 20.36 -8.09 -8.54
N GLY A 165 19.85 -8.11 -9.79
CA GLY A 165 19.89 -6.97 -10.71
C GLY A 165 18.76 -5.95 -10.49
N LYS A 166 17.84 -6.23 -9.57
CA LYS A 166 16.68 -5.38 -9.25
C LYS A 166 16.36 -5.39 -7.76
N ILE A 167 15.44 -4.52 -7.37
CA ILE A 167 14.87 -4.53 -6.02
C ILE A 167 14.10 -5.85 -5.82
N LEU A 168 14.44 -6.58 -4.76
CA LEU A 168 13.81 -7.86 -4.43
C LEU A 168 12.50 -7.64 -3.66
N GLU A 169 11.37 -8.04 -4.23
CA GLU A 169 10.12 -8.12 -3.48
C GLU A 169 10.06 -9.43 -2.68
N LEU A 170 10.12 -9.33 -1.35
CA LEU A 170 10.11 -10.50 -0.46
C LEU A 170 8.76 -11.22 -0.45
N ASN A 171 7.68 -10.49 -0.71
CA ASN A 171 6.32 -11.00 -0.72
C ASN A 171 5.48 -10.24 -1.78
N ARG A 172 5.83 -10.47 -3.05
CA ARG A 172 5.17 -9.80 -4.18
C ARG A 172 3.68 -10.15 -4.19
N VAL A 173 2.82 -9.15 -4.27
CA VAL A 173 1.37 -9.34 -4.42
C VAL A 173 1.01 -9.41 -5.90
N GLU A 174 0.13 -10.34 -6.27
CA GLU A 174 -0.32 -10.50 -7.65
C GLU A 174 -1.68 -9.83 -7.88
N GLY A 175 -1.87 -9.27 -9.07
CA GLY A 175 -3.13 -8.70 -9.51
C GLY A 175 -2.93 -7.71 -10.65
N SER A 176 -3.99 -7.42 -11.39
CA SER A 176 -4.02 -6.35 -12.40
C SER A 176 -5.45 -5.89 -12.63
N ALA A 177 -5.63 -4.79 -13.36
CA ALA A 177 -6.94 -4.33 -13.80
C ALA A 177 -7.73 -5.36 -14.62
N SER A 178 -7.02 -6.22 -15.37
CA SER A 178 -7.62 -7.26 -16.21
C SER A 178 -8.15 -8.46 -15.40
N ASP A 179 -7.68 -8.64 -14.17
CA ASP A 179 -8.09 -9.74 -13.31
C ASP A 179 -9.44 -9.40 -12.62
N PRO A 180 -10.52 -10.14 -12.88
CA PRO A 180 -11.84 -9.87 -12.30
C PRO A 180 -11.93 -10.13 -10.79
N ASN A 181 -10.96 -10.87 -10.23
CA ASN A 181 -10.84 -11.14 -8.80
C ASN A 181 -9.97 -10.13 -8.07
N ALA A 182 -9.20 -9.31 -8.81
CA ALA A 182 -8.35 -8.31 -8.23
C ALA A 182 -9.12 -7.06 -7.78
N ARG A 183 -8.69 -6.52 -6.64
CA ARG A 183 -9.05 -5.17 -6.18
C ARG A 183 -7.78 -4.37 -5.89
N ILE A 184 -7.89 -3.04 -5.89
CA ILE A 184 -6.83 -2.14 -5.42
C ILE A 184 -6.85 -2.15 -3.88
N TRP A 185 -5.76 -2.61 -3.28
CA TRP A 185 -5.57 -2.76 -1.84
C TRP A 185 -4.50 -1.80 -1.29
N PRO A 186 -4.63 -1.36 -0.02
CA PRO A 186 -3.62 -0.53 0.64
C PRO A 186 -2.56 -1.40 1.35
N PHE A 187 -1.30 -1.02 1.19
CA PHE A 187 -0.15 -1.69 1.77
C PHE A 187 0.76 -0.70 2.49
N LYS A 188 1.32 -1.14 3.62
CA LYS A 188 2.59 -0.61 4.10
C LYS A 188 3.69 -1.31 3.33
N VAL A 189 4.53 -0.55 2.63
CA VAL A 189 5.76 -1.08 2.03
C VAL A 189 6.92 -0.80 2.99
N MET A 190 7.55 -1.85 3.53
CA MET A 190 8.83 -1.71 4.22
C MET A 190 9.94 -1.70 3.18
N VAL A 191 10.69 -0.60 3.16
CA VAL A 191 11.91 -0.50 2.39
C VAL A 191 13.03 -1.12 3.21
N GLY A 192 13.78 -2.05 2.61
CA GLY A 192 14.87 -2.74 3.27
C GLY A 192 16.13 -2.78 2.44
N LYS A 193 17.26 -3.04 3.11
CA LYS A 193 18.49 -3.49 2.46
C LYS A 193 19.16 -4.49 3.39
N GLN A 194 19.36 -5.71 2.92
CA GLN A 194 19.73 -6.85 3.78
C GLN A 194 20.80 -7.73 3.12
N PRO A 195 21.60 -8.47 3.90
CA PRO A 195 22.66 -9.29 3.34
C PRO A 195 22.11 -10.46 2.52
N TYR A 196 22.84 -10.84 1.48
CA TYR A 196 22.61 -12.01 0.64
C TYR A 196 23.95 -12.57 0.14
N ASP A 197 23.94 -13.79 -0.37
CA ASP A 197 25.09 -14.44 -0.98
C ASP A 197 25.05 -14.23 -2.51
N PRO A 198 25.96 -13.43 -3.11
CA PRO A 198 25.93 -13.11 -4.53
C PRO A 198 26.38 -14.25 -5.44
N VAL A 199 27.05 -15.27 -4.90
CA VAL A 199 27.48 -16.45 -5.67
C VAL A 199 26.34 -17.46 -5.70
N ASN A 200 25.77 -17.77 -4.53
CA ASN A 200 24.63 -18.66 -4.45
C ASN A 200 23.33 -17.99 -4.87
N LYS A 201 23.28 -16.66 -5.00
CA LYS A 201 22.06 -15.88 -5.30
C LYS A 201 20.92 -16.23 -4.33
N THR A 202 21.21 -16.32 -3.04
CA THR A 202 20.21 -16.61 -1.99
C THR A 202 20.33 -15.58 -0.89
N LEU A 203 19.22 -15.31 -0.19
CA LEU A 203 19.29 -14.61 1.08
C LEU A 203 20.12 -15.42 2.09
N VAL A 204 20.68 -14.75 3.10
CA VAL A 204 21.49 -15.41 4.13
C VAL A 204 20.85 -15.33 5.49
N VAL A 205 21.13 -16.33 6.32
CA VAL A 205 20.79 -16.34 7.74
C VAL A 205 21.91 -15.63 8.50
N ASN A 206 21.56 -14.55 9.19
CA ASN A 206 22.50 -13.76 9.98
C ASN A 206 22.33 -14.08 11.47
N HIS A 207 23.36 -14.62 12.14
CA HIS A 207 23.33 -14.90 13.59
C HIS A 207 23.45 -13.61 14.40
N VAL A 208 22.32 -12.94 14.63
CA VAL A 208 22.35 -11.59 15.19
C VAL A 208 22.53 -11.53 16.71
N TYR A 209 22.13 -12.56 17.46
CA TYR A 209 22.04 -12.52 18.93
C TYR A 209 22.65 -13.76 19.58
N GLY A 210 23.53 -13.54 20.56
CA GLY A 210 24.20 -14.59 21.33
C GLY A 210 25.26 -14.02 22.25
N LYS A 211 25.75 -14.83 23.20
CA LYS A 211 26.91 -14.52 24.05
C LYS A 211 28.17 -15.23 23.56
N ASP A 212 28.30 -15.33 22.24
CA ASP A 212 29.42 -15.96 21.56
C ASP A 212 30.11 -14.91 20.67
N ASP A 213 31.26 -15.29 20.12
CA ASP A 213 32.10 -14.42 19.32
C ASP A 213 31.66 -14.34 17.84
N THR A 214 30.56 -15.01 17.46
CA THR A 214 29.98 -15.01 16.11
C THR A 214 28.72 -14.14 16.00
N ALA A 215 28.05 -13.83 17.11
CA ALA A 215 26.84 -13.00 17.11
C ALA A 215 27.08 -11.55 16.62
N PHE A 216 26.29 -11.07 15.66
CA PHE A 216 26.49 -9.74 15.06
C PHE A 216 26.35 -8.59 16.07
N TRP A 217 25.36 -8.58 16.97
CA TRP A 217 25.11 -7.42 17.86
C TRP A 217 26.23 -7.15 18.87
N GLY A 218 27.08 -8.13 19.19
CA GLY A 218 28.24 -7.94 20.07
C GLY A 218 29.54 -7.70 19.31
N ASN A 219 29.68 -8.30 18.13
CA ASN A 219 30.96 -8.39 17.42
C ASN A 219 31.04 -7.49 16.18
N PHE A 220 29.90 -7.19 15.55
CA PHE A 220 29.76 -6.40 14.31
C PHE A 220 30.54 -6.96 13.11
N ASP A 221 30.71 -8.28 13.06
CA ASP A 221 31.35 -8.99 11.95
C ASP A 221 30.29 -9.78 11.16
N TYR A 222 29.94 -9.26 9.98
CA TYR A 222 28.97 -9.90 9.09
C TYR A 222 29.44 -11.25 8.57
N ALA A 223 30.70 -11.39 8.16
CA ALA A 223 31.19 -12.62 7.56
C ALA A 223 31.13 -13.77 8.58
N LYS A 224 31.54 -13.50 9.81
CA LYS A 224 31.51 -14.47 10.90
C LYS A 224 30.07 -14.82 11.31
N SER A 225 29.22 -13.81 11.43
CA SER A 225 27.81 -13.97 11.80
C SER A 225 26.99 -14.72 10.75
N ILE A 226 27.18 -14.38 9.47
CA ILE A 226 26.51 -15.06 8.35
C ILE A 226 27.00 -16.51 8.26
N LYS A 227 28.32 -16.75 8.38
CA LYS A 227 28.84 -18.11 8.36
C LYS A 227 28.20 -18.96 9.48
N ALA A 228 28.18 -18.45 10.71
CA ALA A 228 27.59 -19.17 11.84
C ALA A 228 26.08 -19.42 11.64
N GLY A 229 25.34 -18.43 11.16
CA GLY A 229 23.91 -18.56 10.88
C GLY A 229 23.60 -19.57 9.78
N MET A 230 24.36 -19.57 8.69
CA MET A 230 24.22 -20.50 7.58
C MET A 230 24.61 -21.93 7.97
N ASP A 231 25.73 -22.11 8.70
CA ASP A 231 26.15 -23.40 9.23
C ASP A 231 25.07 -23.99 10.16
N TYR A 232 24.53 -23.17 11.07
CA TYR A 232 23.46 -23.57 11.99
C TYR A 232 22.18 -23.98 11.24
N ALA A 233 21.83 -23.25 10.18
CA ALA A 233 20.67 -23.55 9.35
C ALA A 233 20.89 -24.75 8.39
N GLY A 234 22.13 -25.26 8.27
CA GLY A 234 22.48 -26.29 7.31
C GLY A 234 22.37 -25.83 5.85
N LEU A 235 22.57 -24.53 5.59
CA LEU A 235 22.44 -23.92 4.27
C LEU A 235 23.81 -23.58 3.67
N PRO A 236 23.98 -23.71 2.33
CA PRO A 236 25.24 -23.41 1.68
C PRO A 236 25.57 -21.91 1.75
N TYR A 237 26.81 -21.59 2.09
CA TYR A 237 27.35 -20.24 2.05
C TYR A 237 28.64 -20.22 1.25
N SER A 238 28.76 -19.31 0.29
CA SER A 238 29.92 -19.20 -0.59
C SER A 238 31.15 -18.58 0.10
N GLY A 239 30.97 -18.05 1.31
CA GLY A 239 31.98 -17.24 2.00
C GLY A 239 31.93 -15.76 1.61
N LYS A 240 31.04 -15.36 0.69
CA LYS A 240 30.86 -13.96 0.27
C LYS A 240 29.45 -13.50 0.56
N PHE A 241 29.32 -12.25 0.96
CA PHE A 241 28.04 -11.58 1.07
C PHE A 241 28.11 -10.19 0.43
N ASP A 242 26.95 -9.69 0.03
CA ASP A 242 26.70 -8.30 -0.35
C ASP A 242 25.31 -7.92 0.18
N PHE A 243 24.82 -6.70 -0.10
CA PHE A 243 23.52 -6.22 0.34
C PHE A 243 22.60 -5.95 -0.83
N ILE A 244 21.39 -6.49 -0.75
CA ILE A 244 20.34 -6.30 -1.76
C ILE A 244 19.22 -5.42 -1.20
N GLU A 245 18.72 -4.50 -2.02
CA GLU A 245 17.50 -3.76 -1.70
C GLU A 245 16.27 -4.67 -1.72
N THR A 246 15.43 -4.54 -0.70
CA THR A 246 14.20 -5.31 -0.57
C THR A 246 12.98 -4.40 -0.41
N ARG A 247 11.83 -4.93 -0.83
CA ARG A 247 10.52 -4.37 -0.52
C ARG A 247 9.64 -5.47 0.02
N MET A 248 8.88 -5.16 1.06
CA MET A 248 7.94 -6.10 1.64
C MET A 248 6.60 -5.40 1.88
N ASN A 249 5.53 -6.04 1.45
CA ASN A 249 4.18 -5.54 1.41
C ASN A 249 3.40 -6.08 2.63
N TRP A 250 2.91 -5.22 3.52
CA TRP A 250 1.97 -5.62 4.57
C TRP A 250 0.62 -5.00 4.31
N PHE A 251 -0.41 -5.85 4.33
CA PHE A 251 -1.79 -5.40 4.21
C PHE A 251 -2.13 -4.40 5.32
N ILE A 252 -2.78 -3.30 4.95
CA ILE A 252 -3.37 -2.36 5.89
C ILE A 252 -4.84 -2.71 6.07
N THR A 253 -5.16 -3.34 7.21
CA THR A 253 -6.50 -3.92 7.48
C THR A 253 -7.15 -3.39 8.76
N HIS A 254 -6.42 -2.61 9.55
CA HIS A 254 -6.86 -2.03 10.82
C HIS A 254 -6.69 -0.51 10.76
N MET A 255 -7.10 0.18 11.82
CA MET A 255 -7.20 1.63 11.88
C MET A 255 -8.24 2.15 10.89
N VAL A 256 -9.43 1.55 10.90
CA VAL A 256 -10.54 2.03 10.08
C VAL A 256 -11.00 3.39 10.62
N ALA A 257 -10.91 4.43 9.79
CA ALA A 257 -11.26 5.80 10.16
C ALA A 257 -12.79 6.00 10.21
N PRO A 258 -13.28 7.01 10.95
CA PRO A 258 -14.65 7.47 10.83
C PRO A 258 -15.05 7.74 9.37
N LYS A 259 -16.29 7.44 8.99
CA LYS A 259 -16.78 7.59 7.61
C LYS A 259 -16.59 9.00 7.05
N GLU A 260 -16.60 10.03 7.91
CA GLU A 260 -16.39 11.43 7.54
C GLU A 260 -14.95 11.72 7.08
N LYS A 261 -14.01 10.83 7.45
CA LYS A 261 -12.59 10.87 7.10
C LYS A 261 -12.20 9.80 6.06
N ALA A 262 -13.18 9.10 5.48
CA ALA A 262 -12.92 8.22 4.35
C ALA A 262 -12.35 9.03 3.17
N VAL A 263 -11.51 8.37 2.36
CA VAL A 263 -10.86 8.96 1.19
C VAL A 263 -11.90 9.57 0.25
N ARG A 264 -11.67 10.83 -0.15
CA ARG A 264 -12.56 11.56 -1.06
C ARG A 264 -12.20 11.30 -2.51
N CYS A 265 -13.19 11.47 -3.40
CA CYS A 265 -13.02 11.20 -4.84
C CYS A 265 -11.81 11.94 -5.44
N ASN A 266 -11.62 13.21 -5.10
CA ASN A 266 -10.54 14.05 -5.64
C ASN A 266 -9.14 13.67 -5.13
N GLU A 267 -9.01 12.80 -4.14
CA GLU A 267 -7.70 12.29 -3.71
C GLU A 267 -7.20 11.17 -4.63
N CYS A 268 -8.11 10.48 -5.33
CA CYS A 268 -7.79 9.46 -6.33
C CYS A 268 -7.89 10.01 -7.75
N HIS A 269 -8.99 10.72 -8.06
CA HIS A 269 -9.31 11.28 -9.36
C HIS A 269 -8.64 12.65 -9.57
N THR A 270 -7.33 12.71 -9.41
CA THR A 270 -6.52 13.94 -9.56
C THR A 270 -5.30 13.68 -10.44
N ARG A 271 -4.82 14.74 -11.10
CA ARG A 271 -3.68 14.71 -12.03
C ARG A 271 -2.32 14.86 -11.36
N GLY A 272 -2.29 15.25 -10.09
CA GLY A 272 -1.04 15.50 -9.38
C GLY A 272 -0.35 14.20 -8.96
N ASP A 273 0.97 14.28 -8.80
CA ASP A 273 1.81 13.17 -8.33
C ASP A 273 1.46 12.73 -6.89
N GLU A 274 0.72 13.57 -6.14
CA GLU A 274 0.20 13.27 -4.81
C GLU A 274 -1.12 12.46 -4.83
N GLY A 275 -1.65 12.14 -6.01
CA GLY A 275 -2.83 11.31 -6.16
C GLY A 275 -2.62 9.91 -5.57
N ARG A 276 -3.60 9.41 -4.80
CA ARG A 276 -3.50 8.11 -4.13
C ARG A 276 -3.22 6.97 -5.11
N LEU A 277 -3.81 7.01 -6.30
CA LEU A 277 -3.69 5.95 -7.29
C LEU A 277 -2.64 6.23 -8.36
N VAL A 278 -1.66 7.11 -8.11
CA VAL A 278 -0.65 7.51 -9.12
C VAL A 278 0.09 6.32 -9.75
N GLU A 279 0.39 5.28 -8.97
CA GLU A 279 1.09 4.07 -9.44
C GLU A 279 0.17 3.10 -10.21
N ILE A 280 -1.16 3.29 -10.18
CA ILE A 280 -2.13 2.43 -10.87
C ILE A 280 -2.40 2.98 -12.27
N THR A 281 -1.61 2.56 -13.24
CA THR A 281 -1.58 3.12 -14.60
C THR A 281 -2.26 2.25 -15.65
N ASP A 282 -2.73 1.05 -15.27
CA ASP A 282 -3.35 0.06 -16.16
C ASP A 282 -4.88 0.22 -16.30
N ILE A 283 -5.42 1.32 -15.78
CA ILE A 283 -6.82 1.75 -15.97
C ILE A 283 -6.90 3.20 -16.40
N TYR A 284 -7.96 3.54 -17.14
CA TYR A 284 -8.37 4.93 -17.31
C TYR A 284 -9.11 5.41 -16.06
N LEU A 285 -8.54 6.39 -15.37
CA LEU A 285 -9.10 7.00 -14.18
C LEU A 285 -9.65 8.40 -14.51
N PRO A 286 -10.99 8.60 -14.48
CA PRO A 286 -11.60 9.91 -14.75
C PRO A 286 -10.99 11.01 -13.88
N GLY A 287 -10.80 12.21 -14.42
CA GLY A 287 -10.18 13.34 -13.69
C GLY A 287 -8.64 13.31 -13.68
N ARG A 288 -8.02 12.13 -13.58
CA ARG A 288 -6.56 11.95 -13.75
C ARG A 288 -6.19 11.85 -15.22
N ASP A 289 -6.73 10.85 -15.90
CA ASP A 289 -6.30 10.49 -17.26
C ASP A 289 -7.07 11.28 -18.32
N ARG A 290 -6.42 11.51 -19.46
CA ARG A 290 -6.99 12.19 -20.62
C ARG A 290 -6.52 11.52 -21.90
N SER A 291 -7.36 11.58 -22.93
CA SER A 291 -6.96 11.22 -24.28
C SER A 291 -6.77 12.49 -25.08
N GLU A 292 -5.53 12.86 -25.38
CA GLU A 292 -5.27 14.08 -26.15
C GLU A 292 -5.95 14.08 -27.51
N LEU A 293 -6.08 12.90 -28.14
CA LEU A 293 -6.77 12.76 -29.41
C LEU A 293 -8.26 13.06 -29.26
N LEU A 294 -8.93 12.47 -28.27
CA LEU A 294 -10.34 12.74 -28.01
C LEU A 294 -10.57 14.18 -27.58
N ASP A 295 -9.67 14.76 -26.77
CA ASP A 295 -9.73 16.17 -26.39
C ASP A 295 -9.65 17.06 -27.64
N ARG A 296 -8.65 16.84 -28.51
CA ARG A 296 -8.47 17.63 -29.75
C ARG A 296 -9.65 17.50 -30.69
N LEU A 297 -10.17 16.28 -30.91
CA LEU A 297 -11.34 16.05 -31.76
C LEU A 297 -12.60 16.68 -31.15
N GLY A 298 -12.81 16.54 -29.85
CA GLY A 298 -13.95 17.11 -29.14
C GLY A 298 -13.97 18.63 -29.19
N PHE A 299 -12.84 19.29 -28.85
CA PHE A 299 -12.70 20.74 -28.97
C PHE A 299 -12.75 21.22 -30.42
N GLY A 300 -12.21 20.44 -31.37
CA GLY A 300 -12.33 20.73 -32.80
C GLY A 300 -13.77 20.74 -33.28
N LEU A 301 -14.57 19.72 -32.92
CA LEU A 301 -16.00 19.66 -33.23
C LEU A 301 -16.78 20.80 -32.57
N ALA A 302 -16.51 21.10 -31.29
CA ALA A 302 -17.12 22.23 -30.60
C ALA A 302 -16.80 23.56 -31.31
N GLY A 303 -15.55 23.73 -31.77
CA GLY A 303 -15.14 24.88 -32.56
C GLY A 303 -15.89 24.98 -33.90
N LEU A 304 -16.02 23.86 -34.63
CA LEU A 304 -16.79 23.81 -35.89
C LEU A 304 -18.27 24.16 -35.67
N MET A 305 -18.88 23.65 -34.60
CA MET A 305 -20.27 24.00 -34.24
C MET A 305 -20.42 25.48 -33.92
N LEU A 306 -19.47 26.07 -33.18
CA LEU A 306 -19.47 27.50 -32.87
C LEU A 306 -19.36 28.34 -34.13
N VAL A 307 -18.44 27.99 -35.04
CA VAL A 307 -18.30 28.67 -36.35
C VAL A 307 -19.59 28.56 -37.16
N GLY A 308 -20.21 27.39 -37.20
CA GLY A 308 -21.50 27.19 -37.88
C GLY A 308 -22.62 28.04 -37.29
N ALA A 309 -22.72 28.11 -35.95
CA ALA A 309 -23.71 28.94 -35.26
C ALA A 309 -23.51 30.43 -35.52
N ILE A 310 -22.27 30.93 -35.46
CA ILE A 310 -21.92 32.32 -35.77
C ILE A 310 -22.21 32.64 -37.25
N GLY A 311 -21.86 31.74 -38.17
CA GLY A 311 -22.11 31.89 -39.60
C GLY A 311 -23.61 31.99 -39.90
N HIS A 312 -24.40 31.07 -39.34
CA HIS A 312 -25.86 31.08 -39.49
C HIS A 312 -26.50 32.33 -38.84
N GLY A 313 -26.01 32.75 -37.67
CA GLY A 313 -26.44 33.99 -37.01
C GLY A 313 -26.16 35.24 -37.85
N SER A 314 -24.94 35.34 -38.40
CA SER A 314 -24.52 36.43 -39.28
C SER A 314 -25.35 36.50 -40.57
N LEU A 315 -25.60 35.36 -41.21
CA LEU A 315 -26.48 35.26 -42.39
C LEU A 315 -27.90 35.75 -42.08
N ARG A 316 -28.47 35.37 -40.92
CA ARG A 316 -29.78 35.87 -40.48
C ARG A 316 -29.79 37.38 -40.26
N PHE A 317 -28.75 37.94 -39.66
CA PHE A 317 -28.64 39.39 -39.41
C PHE A 317 -28.57 40.19 -40.72
N LEU A 318 -27.71 39.76 -41.65
CA LEU A 318 -27.56 40.40 -42.96
C LEU A 318 -28.85 40.32 -43.79
N ASN A 319 -29.53 39.16 -43.81
CA ASN A 319 -30.80 39.01 -44.54
C ASN A 319 -31.95 39.80 -43.90
N ARG A 320 -31.96 39.99 -42.57
CA ARG A 320 -32.93 40.86 -41.89
C ARG A 320 -32.77 42.32 -42.31
N ASN A 321 -31.54 42.81 -42.44
CA ASN A 321 -31.27 44.18 -42.85
C ASN A 321 -31.60 44.41 -44.34
N LYS A 322 -31.35 43.42 -45.22
CA LYS A 322 -31.81 43.46 -46.63
C LYS A 322 -33.33 43.55 -46.75
N ARG A 323 -34.09 42.83 -45.92
CA ARG A 323 -35.56 42.92 -45.87
C ARG A 323 -36.09 44.24 -45.34
N LYS A 324 -35.33 44.97 -44.51
CA LYS A 324 -35.71 46.32 -44.05
C LYS A 324 -35.50 47.37 -45.15
N HIS A 325 -34.39 47.34 -45.88
CA HIS A 325 -34.17 48.26 -47.00
C HIS A 325 -35.05 47.99 -48.23
N GLY A 326 -35.51 46.75 -48.45
CA GLY A 326 -36.48 46.45 -49.50
C GLY A 326 -37.93 46.86 -49.21
N LYS A 327 -38.21 47.49 -48.05
CA LYS A 327 -39.53 48.03 -47.68
C LYS A 327 -39.59 49.56 -47.69
N GLU A 328 -38.48 50.24 -48.00
CA GLU A 328 -38.37 51.70 -48.11
C GLU A 328 -38.25 52.19 -49.57
N ASN A 329 -38.42 51.30 -50.55
CA ASN A 329 -38.62 51.64 -51.96
C ASN A 329 -40.01 51.21 -52.41
#